data_AF-A0A1H3JTU0-F1
#
_entry.id   AF-A0A1H3JTU0-F1
#
_cell.length_a   1.000
_cell.length_b   1.000
_cell.length_c   1.000
_cell.angle_alpha   90.00
_cell.angle_beta   90.00
_cell.angle_gamma   90.00
#
_symmetry.space_group_name_H-M   'P 1'
#
loop_
_entity.id
_entity.type
_entity.pdbx_description
1 polymer ?
#
loop_
_entity_poly.entity_id
_entity_poly.type
_entity_poly.pdbx_seq_one_letter_code
_entity_poly.pdbx_strand_id
1 'polypeptide(L)'
;MGRTILAMMVGVALAMATMLLFEAGYGLLHPLPAGANAQDPATMNAHIAQAPLPALLLVLGGWVVGALDGGLVAALISRRHKRVAALAVGVVVALGVIAVTSIYVHPRWMQIAGVLLPLLASWLGARIAQRRAAPAP
;
A
#
# COMPACT_ATOMS: atom_id res chain seq x y z
N MET A 1 16.81 -18.75 -1.18
CA MET A 1 16.03 -18.01 -2.20
C MET A 1 14.53 -18.31 -2.13
N GLY A 2 14.06 -19.56 -2.24
CA GLY A 2 12.62 -19.88 -2.25
C GLY A 2 11.79 -19.33 -1.06
N ARG A 3 12.32 -19.39 0.17
CA ARG A 3 11.67 -18.79 1.35
C ARG A 3 11.54 -17.26 1.27
N THR A 4 12.48 -16.58 0.62
CA THR A 4 12.44 -15.12 0.44
C THR A 4 11.41 -14.74 -0.62
N ILE A 5 11.29 -15.52 -1.70
CA ILE A 5 10.25 -15.33 -2.72
C ILE A 5 8.87 -15.53 -2.09
N LEU A 6 8.67 -16.63 -1.35
CA LEU A 6 7.42 -16.88 -0.63
C LEU A 6 7.11 -15.74 0.36
N ALA A 7 8.11 -15.26 1.09
CA ALA A 7 7.95 -14.12 1.99
C ALA A 7 7.45 -12.86 1.27
N MET A 8 8.00 -12.56 0.10
CA MET A 8 7.57 -11.42 -0.72
C MET A 8 6.14 -11.60 -1.22
N MET A 9 5.77 -12.78 -1.70
CA MET A 9 4.41 -13.06 -2.17
C MET A 9 3.38 -12.89 -1.05
N VAL A 10 3.65 -13.45 0.13
CA VAL A 10 2.78 -13.30 1.31
C VAL A 10 2.71 -11.84 1.75
N GLY A 11 3.83 -11.12 1.74
CA GLY A 11 3.88 -9.70 2.06
C GLY A 11 3.05 -8.84 1.10
N VAL A 12 3.15 -9.08 -0.21
CA VAL A 12 2.34 -8.37 -1.22
C VAL A 12 0.86 -8.70 -1.05
N ALA A 13 0.51 -9.97 -0.85
CA ALA A 13 -0.88 -10.37 -0.64
C ALA A 13 -1.49 -9.68 0.58
N LEU A 14 -0.73 -9.57 1.68
CA LEU A 14 -1.19 -8.84 2.87
C LEU A 14 -1.32 -7.34 2.60
N ALA A 15 -0.36 -6.74 1.90
CA ALA A 15 -0.42 -5.33 1.51
C ALA A 15 -1.68 -5.03 0.70
N MET A 16 -2.02 -5.91 -0.26
CA MET A 16 -3.25 -5.80 -1.07
C MET A 16 -4.51 -5.93 -0.21
N ALA A 17 -4.55 -6.91 0.69
CA ALA A 17 -5.68 -7.09 1.60
C ALA A 17 -5.91 -5.85 2.49
N THR A 18 -4.83 -5.26 3.01
CA THR A 18 -4.90 -4.01 3.76
C THR A 18 -5.41 -2.86 2.89
N MET A 19 -4.90 -2.70 1.67
CA MET A 19 -5.39 -1.64 0.78
C MET A 19 -6.87 -1.77 0.47
N LEU A 20 -7.36 -3.00 0.19
CA LEU A 20 -8.77 -3.27 -0.05
C LEU A 20 -9.65 -2.90 1.16
N LEU A 21 -9.16 -3.14 2.38
CA LEU A 21 -9.89 -2.75 3.59
C LEU A 21 -10.04 -1.22 3.71
N PHE A 22 -8.97 -0.48 3.41
CA PHE A 22 -9.01 0.99 3.42
C PHE A 22 -9.85 1.54 2.26
N GLU A 23 -9.82 0.89 1.10
CA GLU A 23 -10.66 1.22 -0.06
C GLU A 23 -12.15 0.99 0.24
N ALA A 24 -12.49 -0.09 0.96
CA ALA A 24 -13.85 -0.28 1.46
C ALA A 24 -14.27 0.86 2.40
N GLY A 25 -13.37 1.30 3.28
CA GLY A 25 -13.58 2.50 4.11
C GLY A 25 -13.79 3.78 3.30
N TYR A 26 -13.02 3.96 2.21
CA TYR A 26 -13.22 5.05 1.26
C TYR A 26 -14.62 5.00 0.64
N GLY A 27 -15.07 3.82 0.19
CA GLY A 27 -16.40 3.64 -0.39
C GLY A 27 -17.55 3.94 0.58
N LEU A 28 -17.33 3.77 1.90
CA LEU A 28 -18.31 4.16 2.92
C LEU A 28 -18.37 5.68 3.12
N LEU A 29 -17.24 6.39 3.02
CA LEU A 29 -17.18 7.86 3.18
C LEU A 29 -17.57 8.62 1.91
N HIS A 30 -17.21 8.07 0.75
CA HIS A 30 -17.42 8.69 -0.56
C HIS A 30 -17.97 7.64 -1.53
N PRO A 31 -19.23 7.20 -1.33
CA PRO A 31 -19.84 6.15 -2.13
C PRO A 31 -20.03 6.60 -3.57
N LEU A 32 -19.84 5.67 -4.50
CA LEU A 32 -20.10 5.92 -5.91
C LEU A 32 -21.61 6.18 -6.11
N PRO A 33 -22.02 7.19 -6.88
CA PRO A 33 -23.43 7.48 -7.11
C PRO A 33 -24.19 6.28 -7.70
N ALA A 34 -25.46 6.12 -7.32
CA ALA A 34 -26.29 5.03 -7.83
C ALA A 34 -26.38 5.09 -9.37
N GLY A 35 -26.09 3.97 -10.04
CA GLY A 35 -26.11 3.87 -11.50
C GLY A 35 -24.84 4.39 -12.20
N ALA A 36 -23.85 4.88 -11.45
CA ALA A 36 -22.56 5.26 -12.02
C ALA A 36 -21.77 4.01 -12.47
N ASN A 37 -21.12 4.12 -13.63
CA ASN A 37 -20.28 3.05 -14.17
C ASN A 37 -18.86 3.14 -13.60
N ALA A 38 -18.51 2.21 -12.69
CA ALA A 38 -17.17 2.15 -12.12
C ALA A 38 -16.06 1.77 -13.12
N GLN A 39 -16.43 1.22 -14.29
CA GLN A 39 -15.48 0.86 -15.36
C GLN A 39 -15.18 2.04 -16.30
N ASP A 40 -15.91 3.14 -16.19
CA ASP A 40 -15.66 4.34 -16.99
C ASP A 40 -14.63 5.26 -16.27
N PRO A 41 -13.43 5.47 -16.85
CA PRO A 41 -12.42 6.33 -16.25
C PRO A 41 -12.89 7.79 -16.06
N ALA A 42 -13.76 8.30 -16.92
CA ALA A 42 -14.26 9.66 -16.80
C ALA A 42 -15.16 9.82 -15.55
N THR A 43 -16.08 8.88 -15.36
CA THR A 43 -16.90 8.77 -14.15
C THR A 43 -16.05 8.67 -12.89
N MET A 44 -15.02 7.81 -12.89
CA MET A 44 -14.16 7.62 -11.72
C MET A 44 -13.31 8.86 -11.41
N ASN A 45 -12.80 9.54 -12.44
CA ASN A 45 -12.04 10.78 -12.27
C ASN A 45 -12.91 11.90 -11.67
N ALA A 46 -14.14 12.04 -12.14
CA ALA A 46 -15.08 13.02 -11.57
C ALA A 46 -15.43 12.68 -10.10
N HIS A 47 -15.55 11.40 -9.78
CA HIS A 47 -15.78 10.91 -8.42
C HIS A 47 -14.61 11.25 -7.48
N ILE A 48 -13.38 10.92 -7.89
CA ILE A 48 -12.16 11.18 -7.12
C ILE A 48 -11.91 12.70 -6.97
N ALA A 49 -12.21 13.49 -8.00
CA ALA A 49 -12.04 14.95 -7.94
C ALA A 49 -12.94 15.62 -6.89
N GLN A 50 -14.07 15.00 -6.56
CA GLN A 50 -15.01 15.47 -5.53
C GLN A 50 -14.78 14.79 -4.18
N ALA A 51 -13.79 13.90 -4.06
CA ALA A 51 -13.55 13.17 -2.83
C ALA A 51 -13.13 14.14 -1.69
N PRO A 52 -13.76 14.04 -0.52
CA PRO A 52 -13.38 14.86 0.62
C PRO A 52 -12.00 14.44 1.14
N LEU A 53 -11.27 15.36 1.76
CA LEU A 53 -9.91 15.11 2.26
C LEU A 53 -9.79 13.84 3.13
N PRO A 54 -10.72 13.53 4.06
CA PRO A 54 -10.64 12.30 4.85
C PRO A 54 -10.67 11.02 4.02
N ALA A 55 -11.43 11.00 2.91
CA ALA A 55 -11.49 9.84 2.03
C ALA A 55 -10.16 9.63 1.29
N LEU A 56 -9.53 10.70 0.81
CA LEU A 56 -8.19 10.64 0.19
C LEU A 56 -7.12 10.19 1.20
N LEU A 57 -7.22 10.64 2.45
CA LEU A 57 -6.32 10.21 3.53
C LEU A 57 -6.49 8.74 3.89
N LEU A 58 -7.71 8.18 3.79
CA LEU A 58 -7.91 6.73 3.95
C LEU A 58 -7.18 5.94 2.87
N VAL A 59 -7.30 6.34 1.61
CA VAL A 59 -6.60 5.65 0.51
C VAL A 59 -5.09 5.73 0.69
N LEU A 60 -4.56 6.92 1.00
CA LEU A 60 -3.14 7.08 1.33
C LEU A 60 -2.74 6.21 2.53
N GLY A 61 -3.57 6.18 3.57
CA GLY A 61 -3.40 5.32 4.74
C GLY A 61 -3.29 3.85 4.35
N GLY A 62 -4.16 3.37 3.46
CA GLY A 62 -4.12 2.01 2.92
C GLY A 62 -2.81 1.69 2.22
N TRP A 63 -2.29 2.62 1.40
CA TRP A 63 -0.99 2.44 0.73
C TRP A 63 0.16 2.34 1.73
N VAL A 64 0.18 3.21 2.73
CA VAL A 64 1.25 3.29 3.74
C VAL A 64 1.20 2.11 4.69
N VAL A 65 0.03 1.81 5.26
CA VAL A 65 -0.17 0.71 6.20
C VAL A 65 0.01 -0.63 5.49
N GLY A 66 -0.51 -0.78 4.27
CA GLY A 66 -0.30 -1.98 3.46
C GLY A 66 1.17 -2.26 3.20
N ALA A 67 1.97 -1.24 2.85
CA ALA A 67 3.41 -1.41 2.66
C ALA A 67 4.17 -1.70 3.96
N LEU A 68 3.75 -1.11 5.09
CA LEU A 68 4.30 -1.41 6.41
C LEU A 68 4.06 -2.88 6.78
N ASP A 69 2.80 -3.32 6.74
CA ASP A 69 2.39 -4.66 7.14
C ASP A 69 2.98 -5.72 6.21
N GLY A 70 2.86 -5.52 4.90
CA GLY A 70 3.43 -6.41 3.90
C GLY A 70 4.96 -6.49 4.00
N GLY A 71 5.63 -5.36 4.19
CA GLY A 71 7.07 -5.29 4.38
C GLY A 71 7.54 -5.97 5.67
N LEU A 72 6.81 -5.74 6.78
CA LEU A 72 7.06 -6.38 8.07
C LEU A 72 6.93 -7.90 7.96
N VAL A 73 5.83 -8.40 7.38
CA VAL A 73 5.59 -9.84 7.22
C VAL A 73 6.61 -10.49 6.31
N ALA A 74 6.95 -9.86 5.17
CA ALA A 74 8.01 -10.34 4.30
C ALA A 74 9.38 -10.41 5.02
N ALA A 75 9.70 -9.40 5.84
CA ALA A 75 10.93 -9.41 6.63
C ALA A 75 10.94 -10.47 7.73
N LEU A 76 9.80 -10.78 8.35
CA LEU A 76 9.70 -11.82 9.36
C LEU A 76 9.90 -13.22 8.75
N ILE A 77 9.33 -13.48 7.57
CA ILE A 77 9.40 -14.80 6.90
C ILE A 77 10.79 -15.04 6.26
N SER A 78 11.40 -14.01 5.65
CA SER A 78 12.64 -14.13 4.86
C SER A 78 13.88 -14.57 5.68
N ARG A 79 13.87 -14.42 7.02
CA ARG A 79 14.95 -14.74 7.99
C ARG A 79 16.33 -14.09 7.71
N ARG A 80 16.95 -14.35 6.56
CA ARG A 80 18.30 -13.89 6.17
C ARG A 80 18.30 -12.59 5.37
N HIS A 81 17.34 -12.38 4.47
CA HIS A 81 17.26 -11.20 3.59
C HIS A 81 16.08 -10.29 3.96
N LYS A 82 16.01 -9.89 5.24
CA LYS A 82 14.87 -9.15 5.81
C LYS A 82 14.61 -7.82 5.09
N ARG A 83 15.67 -7.01 4.92
CA ARG A 83 15.59 -5.69 4.26
C ARG A 83 15.21 -5.80 2.79
N VAL A 84 15.83 -6.71 2.05
CA VAL A 84 15.56 -6.89 0.62
C VAL A 84 14.12 -7.34 0.41
N ALA A 85 13.63 -8.31 1.20
CA ALA A 85 12.25 -8.79 1.10
C ALA A 85 11.24 -7.67 1.39
N ALA A 86 11.45 -6.88 2.43
CA ALA A 86 10.56 -5.77 2.77
C ALA A 86 10.56 -4.65 1.74
N LEU A 87 11.74 -4.21 1.30
CA LEU A 87 11.87 -3.16 0.29
C LEU A 87 11.26 -3.59 -1.04
N ALA A 88 11.38 -4.87 -1.42
CA ALA A 88 10.74 -5.38 -2.62
C ALA A 88 9.21 -5.27 -2.54
N VAL A 89 8.59 -5.55 -1.37
CA VAL A 89 7.16 -5.30 -1.17
C VAL A 89 6.84 -3.81 -1.30
N GLY A 90 7.62 -2.93 -0.66
CA GLY A 90 7.44 -1.48 -0.76
C GLY A 90 7.52 -0.96 -2.19
N VAL A 91 8.45 -1.48 -2.99
CA VAL A 91 8.58 -1.14 -4.42
C VAL A 91 7.36 -1.62 -5.20
N VAL A 92 6.88 -2.85 -4.98
CA VAL A 92 5.67 -3.36 -5.63
C VAL A 92 4.46 -2.49 -5.30
N VAL A 93 4.31 -2.09 -4.03
CA VAL A 93 3.25 -1.16 -3.61
C VAL A 93 3.39 0.19 -4.32
N ALA A 94 4.59 0.79 -4.31
CA ALA A 94 4.82 2.08 -4.96
C ALA A 94 4.54 2.03 -6.48
N LEU A 95 4.90 0.94 -7.15
CA LEU A 95 4.54 0.71 -8.56
C LEU A 95 3.02 0.60 -8.74
N GLY A 96 2.31 -0.06 -7.83
CA GLY A 96 0.85 -0.09 -7.81
C GLY A 96 0.23 1.31 -7.65
N VAL A 97 0.82 2.15 -6.78
CA VAL A 97 0.40 3.55 -6.61
C VAL A 97 0.63 4.36 -7.90
N ILE A 98 1.79 4.20 -8.54
CA ILE A 98 2.07 4.86 -9.83
C ILE A 98 1.05 4.39 -10.89
N ALA A 99 0.75 3.09 -10.94
CA ALA A 99 -0.22 2.54 -11.88
C ALA A 99 -1.61 3.14 -11.67
N VAL A 100 -2.15 3.10 -10.44
CA VAL A 100 -3.51 3.62 -10.16
C VAL A 100 -3.59 5.14 -10.38
N THR A 101 -2.55 5.89 -10.04
CA THR A 101 -2.51 7.35 -10.24
C THR A 101 -2.24 7.76 -11.69
N SER A 102 -1.76 6.85 -12.54
CA SER A 102 -1.67 7.05 -14.00
C SER A 102 -2.99 6.81 -14.72
N ILE A 103 -3.85 5.95 -14.16
CA ILE A 103 -5.18 5.64 -14.70
C ILE A 103 -6.19 6.69 -14.23
N TYR A 104 -6.14 7.05 -12.94
CA TYR A 104 -7.08 7.97 -12.33
C TYR A 104 -6.40 9.24 -11.80
N VAL A 105 -7.03 10.39 -12.02
CA VAL A 105 -6.52 11.69 -11.63
C VAL A 105 -6.61 11.86 -10.12
N HIS A 106 -5.46 11.73 -9.46
CA HIS A 106 -5.30 12.01 -8.03
C HIS A 106 -4.59 13.35 -7.80
N PRO A 107 -4.80 14.01 -6.64
CA PRO A 107 -4.05 15.20 -6.27
C PRO A 107 -2.53 14.96 -6.24
N ARG A 108 -1.74 15.95 -6.71
CA ARG A 108 -0.27 15.82 -6.81
C ARG A 108 0.41 15.48 -5.48
N TRP A 109 -0.05 16.07 -4.38
CA TRP A 109 0.49 15.80 -3.05
C TRP A 109 0.34 14.31 -2.68
N MET A 110 -0.77 13.69 -3.08
CA MET A 110 -1.09 12.29 -2.80
C MET A 110 -0.26 11.35 -3.66
N GLN A 111 0.04 11.71 -4.90
CA GLN A 111 0.96 10.95 -5.76
C GLN A 111 2.37 10.92 -5.15
N ILE A 112 2.89 12.08 -4.75
CA ILE A 112 4.23 12.20 -4.14
C ILE A 112 4.27 11.41 -2.81
N ALA A 113 3.29 11.65 -1.94
CA ALA A 113 3.21 10.95 -0.65
C ALA A 113 3.01 9.44 -0.84
N GLY A 114 2.17 9.03 -1.78
CA GLY A 114 1.85 7.63 -2.08
C GLY A 114 3.00 6.84 -2.69
N VAL A 115 4.00 7.48 -3.27
CA VAL A 115 5.23 6.80 -3.71
C VAL A 115 6.28 6.76 -2.59
N LEU A 116 6.49 7.89 -1.91
CA LEU A 116 7.57 8.01 -0.93
C LEU A 116 7.25 7.29 0.38
N LEU A 117 6.03 7.44 0.90
CA LEU A 117 5.67 6.90 2.22
C LEU A 117 5.65 5.36 2.26
N PRO A 118 5.14 4.63 1.25
CA PRO A 118 5.23 3.16 1.24
C PRO A 118 6.66 2.62 1.29
N LEU A 119 7.61 3.29 0.63
CA LEU A 119 9.03 2.90 0.67
C LEU A 119 9.60 3.09 2.08
N LEU A 120 9.31 4.22 2.72
CA LEU A 120 9.72 4.48 4.10
C LEU A 120 9.05 3.52 5.09
N ALA A 121 7.76 3.24 4.89
CA ALA A 121 6.96 2.35 5.73
C ALA A 121 7.45 0.90 5.65
N SER A 122 7.67 0.38 4.44
CA SER A 122 8.22 -0.97 4.26
C SER A 122 9.63 -1.11 4.86
N TRP A 123 10.48 -0.07 4.72
CA TRP A 123 11.78 -0.02 5.38
C TRP A 123 11.66 -0.04 6.91
N LEU A 124 10.71 0.71 7.48
CA LEU A 124 10.42 0.69 8.91
C LEU A 124 9.96 -0.71 9.37
N GLY A 125 9.09 -1.37 8.59
CA GLY A 125 8.70 -2.76 8.81
C GLY A 125 9.90 -3.70 8.85
N ALA A 126 10.87 -3.53 7.95
CA ALA A 126 12.12 -4.26 7.98
C ALA A 126 12.92 -4.02 9.27
N ARG A 127 13.01 -2.76 9.72
CA ARG A 127 13.74 -2.38 10.94
C ARG A 127 13.10 -3.00 12.19
N ILE A 128 11.77 -3.02 12.27
CA ILE A 128 11.03 -3.68 13.35
C ILE A 128 11.31 -5.19 13.36
N ALA A 129 11.24 -5.85 12.19
CA ALA A 129 11.53 -7.28 12.06
C ALA A 129 13.00 -7.65 12.37
N GLN A 130 13.93 -6.71 12.19
CA GLN A 130 15.33 -6.88 12.55
C GLN A 130 15.54 -6.79 14.06
N ARG A 131 14.93 -5.79 14.72
CA ARG A 131 15.01 -5.64 16.19
C ARG A 131 14.47 -6.86 16.91
N ARG A 132 13.37 -7.45 16.44
CA ARG A 132 12.80 -8.69 17.00
C ARG A 132 13.66 -9.94 16.80
N ALA A 133 14.67 -9.88 15.92
CA ALA A 133 15.55 -11.01 15.65
C ALA A 133 16.92 -10.88 16.34
N ALA A 134 17.21 -9.75 16.99
CA ALA A 134 18.40 -9.60 17.82
C ALA A 134 18.16 -10.30 19.18
N PRO A 135 19.14 -11.06 19.72
CA PRO A 135 19.04 -11.61 21.08
C PRO A 135 18.88 -10.46 22.10
N ALA A 136 18.06 -10.66 23.14
CA ALA A 136 18.03 -9.75 24.28
C ALA A 136 19.41 -9.77 24.99
N PRO A 137 19.87 -8.62 25.54
CA PRO A 137 21.16 -8.54 26.24
C PRO A 137 21.22 -9.42 27.49
#